data_AF-A0A0M9DZH1-F1
#
_entry.id   AF-A0A0M9DZH1-F1
#
_cell.length_a   1.000
_cell.length_b   1.000
_cell.length_c   1.000
_cell.angle_alpha   90.00
_cell.angle_beta   90.00
_cell.angle_gamma   90.00
#
_symmetry.space_group_name_H-M   'P 1'
#
loop_
_entity.id
_entity.type
_entity.pdbx_description
1 polymer ?
#
loop_
_entity_poly.entity_id
_entity_poly.type
_entity_poly.pdbx_seq_one_letter_code
_entity_poly.pdbx_strand_id
1 'polypeptide(L)' 'MEENQINELVHSFITYDYNNLSINTEELDDGKFFSIATIEKNLGKQIFTPNFEAEFKLIKAISHPEIKKI' A
#
# COMPACT_ATOMS: atom_id res chain seq x y z
N MET A 1 -9.86 4.59 -26.72
CA MET A 1 -8.62 4.48 -25.92
C MET A 1 -8.75 3.16 -25.22
N GLU A 2 -8.01 2.15 -25.66
CA GLU A 2 -8.07 0.81 -25.06
C GLU A 2 -7.46 0.87 -23.66
N GLU A 3 -8.24 0.54 -22.64
CA GLU A 3 -7.72 0.22 -21.32
C GLU A 3 -6.89 -1.06 -21.45
N ASN A 4 -5.57 -0.92 -21.41
CA ASN A 4 -4.67 -2.07 -21.26
C ASN A 4 -4.91 -2.68 -19.87
N GLN A 5 -5.74 -3.71 -19.80
CA GLN A 5 -5.92 -4.48 -18.58
C GLN A 5 -4.65 -5.29 -18.31
N ILE A 6 -3.85 -4.83 -17.35
CA ILE A 6 -2.68 -5.56 -16.86
C ILE A 6 -3.17 -6.61 -15.85
N ASN A 7 -2.97 -7.88 -16.17
CA ASN A 7 -3.23 -8.99 -15.25
C ASN A 7 -1.94 -9.35 -14.53
N GLU A 8 -1.91 -9.17 -13.22
CA GLU A 8 -0.78 -9.54 -12.35
C GLU A 8 -1.26 -10.45 -11.22
N LEU A 9 -0.41 -11.43 -10.87
CA LEU A 9 -0.54 -12.16 -9.62
C LEU A 9 0.21 -11.38 -8.54
N VAL A 10 -0.53 -10.92 -7.53
CA VAL A 10 0.03 -10.07 -6.48
C VAL A 10 0.13 -10.86 -5.18
N HIS A 11 1.32 -10.84 -4.59
CA HIS A 11 1.58 -11.42 -3.28
C HIS A 11 1.88 -10.31 -2.27
N SER A 12 0.98 -10.14 -1.31
CA SER A 12 1.09 -9.11 -0.28
C SER A 12 1.81 -9.61 0.97
N PHE A 13 2.73 -8.79 1.50
CA PHE A 13 3.52 -9.08 2.70
C PHE A 13 3.46 -7.88 3.66
N ILE A 14 3.51 -8.16 4.97
CA ILE A 14 3.57 -7.13 6.02
C ILE A 14 4.90 -7.25 6.75
N THR A 15 5.58 -6.13 6.94
CA THR A 15 6.82 -6.04 7.72
C THR A 15 6.70 -4.97 8.80
N TYR A 16 7.46 -5.14 9.88
CA TYR A 16 7.59 -4.19 10.98
C TYR A 16 9.05 -3.82 11.09
N ASP A 17 9.43 -2.69 10.50
CA ASP A 17 10.78 -2.18 10.57
C ASP A 17 10.74 -0.68 10.79
N TYR A 18 11.54 -0.22 11.75
CA TYR A 18 11.64 1.16 12.19
C TYR A 18 13.03 1.74 11.91
N ASN A 19 13.98 0.94 11.42
CA ASN A 19 15.38 1.33 11.32
C ASN A 19 15.91 1.17 9.88
N ASN A 20 16.60 2.21 9.39
CA ASN A 20 17.41 2.22 8.16
C ASN A 20 16.67 2.02 6.82
N LEU A 21 15.62 2.81 6.55
CA LEU A 21 15.15 3.00 5.18
C LEU A 21 16.23 3.72 4.35
N SER A 22 16.96 2.97 3.53
CA SER A 22 17.83 3.54 2.50
C SER A 22 17.02 3.72 1.22
N ILE A 23 16.67 4.97 0.89
CA ILE A 23 15.91 5.29 -0.31
C ILE A 23 16.85 5.27 -1.52
N ASN A 24 16.53 4.48 -2.55
CA ASN A 24 17.17 4.59 -3.85
C ASN A 24 16.49 5.72 -4.65
N THR A 25 17.18 6.85 -4.80
CA THR A 25 16.66 8.05 -5.46
C THR A 25 16.56 7.93 -6.98
N GLU A 26 17.11 6.87 -7.60
CA GLU A 26 16.91 6.62 -9.04
C GLU A 26 15.52 6.03 -9.34
N GLU A 27 14.94 5.31 -8.38
CA GLU A 27 13.63 4.65 -8.52
C GLU A 27 12.50 5.44 -7.83
N LEU A 28 12.84 6.28 -6.84
CA LEU A 28 11.88 6.97 -5.99
C LEU A 28 12.23 8.45 -5.86
N ASP A 29 11.27 9.31 -6.20
CA ASP A 29 11.39 10.75 -6.02
C ASP A 29 11.23 11.17 -4.54
N ASP A 30 10.34 10.52 -3.79
CA ASP A 30 10.05 10.81 -2.38
C ASP A 30 9.33 9.62 -1.70
N GLY A 31 9.22 9.66 -0.36
CA GLY A 31 8.53 8.66 0.45
C GLY A 31 7.95 9.24 1.73
N LYS A 32 6.77 8.74 2.13
CA LYS A 32 6.09 9.18 3.36
C LYS A 32 5.45 8.01 4.11
N PHE A 33 5.55 8.07 5.44
CA PHE A 33 4.74 7.22 6.32
C PHE A 33 3.32 7.76 6.44
N PHE A 34 2.34 6.91 6.14
CA PHE A 34 0.92 7.20 6.32
C PHE A 34 0.37 6.41 7.51
N SER A 35 -0.43 7.06 8.35
CA SER A 35 -1.28 6.32 9.28
C SER A 35 -2.38 5.58 8.52
N ILE A 36 -2.87 4.47 9.10
CA ILE A 36 -3.98 3.68 8.54
C ILE A 36 -5.18 4.58 8.22
N ALA A 37 -5.57 5.45 9.15
CA ALA A 37 -6.69 6.39 8.95
C ALA A 37 -6.45 7.36 7.77
N THR A 38 -5.20 7.75 7.52
CA THR A 38 -4.87 8.61 6.37
C THR A 38 -4.97 7.86 5.05
N ILE A 39 -4.55 6.59 5.03
CA ILE A 39 -4.71 5.72 3.86
C ILE A 39 -6.21 5.60 3.54
N GLU A 40 -7.03 5.25 4.53
CA GLU A 40 -8.48 5.09 4.37
C GLU A 40 -9.17 6.35 3.84
N LYS A 41 -8.80 7.52 4.38
CA LYS A 41 -9.34 8.81 3.92
C LYS A 41 -9.02 9.12 2.45
N ASN A 42 -7.98 8.51 1.89
CA ASN A 42 -7.49 8.81 0.53
C ASN A 42 -7.74 7.70 -0.50
N LEU A 43 -8.34 6.57 -0.11
CA LEU A 43 -8.79 5.56 -1.07
C LEU A 43 -9.79 6.16 -2.09
N GLY A 44 -9.64 5.79 -3.35
CA GLY A 44 -10.45 6.29 -4.46
C GLY A 44 -10.14 7.73 -4.89
N LYS A 45 -9.14 8.38 -4.29
CA LYS A 45 -8.72 9.75 -4.66
C LYS A 45 -7.57 9.79 -5.65
N GLN A 46 -7.15 8.63 -6.17
CA GLN A 46 -6.01 8.48 -7.09
C GLN A 46 -4.69 9.00 -6.47
N ILE A 47 -4.59 8.94 -5.15
CA ILE A 47 -3.33 9.17 -4.41
C ILE A 47 -2.47 7.91 -4.42
N PHE A 48 -3.11 6.74 -4.38
CA PHE A 48 -2.44 5.45 -4.41
C PHE A 48 -2.70 4.74 -5.75
N THR A 49 -1.82 3.80 -6.09
CA THR A 49 -2.01 2.99 -7.30
C THR A 49 -3.23 2.06 -7.14
N PRO A 50 -3.92 1.70 -8.24
CA PRO A 50 -5.08 0.80 -8.18
C PRO A 50 -4.78 -0.53 -7.47
N ASN A 51 -3.57 -1.08 -7.68
CA ASN A 51 -3.13 -2.30 -7.03
C ASN A 51 -3.04 -2.14 -5.51
N PHE A 52 -2.41 -1.07 -5.02
CA PHE A 52 -2.33 -0.79 -3.60
C PHE A 52 -3.72 -0.66 -2.95
N GLU A 53 -4.66 0.03 -3.58
CA GLU A 53 -6.00 0.19 -3.03
C GLU A 53 -6.77 -1.14 -2.92
N ALA A 54 -6.59 -2.04 -3.90
CA ALA A 54 -7.19 -3.37 -3.87
C ALA A 54 -6.58 -4.24 -2.76
N GLU A 55 -5.25 -4.32 -2.71
CA GLU A 55 -4.53 -5.13 -1.73
C GLU A 55 -4.73 -4.63 -0.29
N PHE A 56 -4.74 -3.31 -0.07
CA PHE A 56 -4.99 -2.75 1.26
C PHE A 56 -6.36 -3.13 1.81
N LYS A 57 -7.41 -3.12 0.97
CA LYS A 57 -8.75 -3.56 1.36
C LYS A 57 -8.78 -5.05 1.68
N LEU A 58 -8.10 -5.87 0.87
CA LEU A 58 -7.99 -7.30 1.08
C LEU A 58 -7.28 -7.57 2.42
N ILE A 59 -6.06 -7.06 2.60
CA ILE A 59 -5.27 -7.19 3.82
C ILE A 59 -6.12 -6.81 5.03
N LYS A 60 -6.77 -5.64 5.04
CA LYS A 60 -7.61 -5.21 6.16
C LYS A 60 -8.75 -6.20 6.48
N ALA A 61 -9.33 -6.83 5.46
CA ALA A 61 -10.42 -7.79 5.63
C ALA A 61 -9.93 -9.15 6.17
N ILE A 62 -8.77 -9.64 5.74
CA ILE A 62 -8.17 -10.91 6.23
C ILE A 62 -7.38 -10.74 7.52
N SER A 63 -6.96 -9.52 7.84
CA SER A 63 -6.06 -9.25 8.96
C SER A 63 -6.76 -9.43 10.30
N HIS A 64 -6.52 -10.64 10.81
CA HIS A 64 -6.28 -11.06 12.17
C HIS A 64 -6.05 -9.91 13.19
N PRO A 65 -6.52 -10.03 14.46
CA PRO A 65 -6.46 -9.01 15.52
C PRO A 65 -5.10 -8.33 15.80
N GLU A 66 -3.99 -8.79 15.23
CA GLU A 66 -2.67 -8.17 15.34
C GLU A 66 -2.57 -6.83 14.57
N ILE A 67 -3.34 -6.59 13.50
CA ILE A 67 -3.41 -5.25 12.88
C ILE A 67 -4.14 -4.23 13.78
N LYS A 68 -5.00 -4.69 14.71
CA LYS A 68 -5.63 -3.79 15.70
C LYS A 68 -4.66 -3.29 16.78
N LYS A 69 -3.42 -3.78 16.80
CA LYS A 69 -2.36 -3.33 17.73
C LYS A 69 -1.48 -2.21 17.14
N ILE A 70 -1.72 -1.81 15.90
CA ILE A 70 -1.09 -0.66 15.23
C ILE A 70 -1.88 0.62 15.56
#